data_AF-A0A1B6IJ83-F1
#
_entry.id   AF-A0A1B6IJ83-F1
#
_cell.length_a   1.000
_cell.length_b   1.000
_cell.length_c   1.000
_cell.angle_alpha   90.00
_cell.angle_beta   90.00
_cell.angle_gamma   90.00
#
_symmetry.space_group_name_H-M   'P 1'
#
loop_
_entity.id
_entity.type
_entity.pdbx_description
1 polymer ?
#
loop_
_entity_poly.entity_id
_entity_poly.type
_entity_poly.pdbx_seq_one_letter_code
_entity_poly.pdbx_strand_id
1 'polypeptide(L)'
;TRRGRVVLDPDKFGASWRVGGKRACMRTNEPPTRAIQCSQHLPQRRYRDRLCKPLRTEVFAACHKKLNYAMYFKSCLLDMCECPGRKCYCESFTAYAHECQRLGVALPTWRDDTGCHAFY
;
A
#
# COMPACT_ATOMS: atom_id res chain seq x y z
N THR A 1 15.83 13.13 9.99
CA THR A 1 14.79 13.81 10.78
C THR A 1 14.63 15.22 10.26
N ARG A 2 13.55 15.93 10.62
CA ARG A 2 13.35 17.35 10.22
C ARG A 2 14.53 18.26 10.55
N ARG A 3 15.34 17.90 11.54
CA ARG A 3 16.55 18.65 11.97
C ARG A 3 17.86 18.12 11.35
N GLY A 4 17.78 17.36 10.25
CA GLY A 4 18.96 16.83 9.55
C GLY A 4 19.66 15.62 10.20
N ARG A 5 19.16 15.08 11.33
CA ARG A 5 19.77 13.88 11.94
C ARG A 5 19.35 12.61 11.22
N VAL A 6 20.29 11.72 10.93
CA VAL A 6 19.99 10.37 10.41
C VAL A 6 19.46 9.50 11.55
N VAL A 7 18.36 8.79 11.30
CA VAL A 7 17.77 7.79 12.20
C VAL A 7 17.36 6.59 11.36
N LEU A 8 17.55 5.39 11.90
CA LEU A 8 17.22 4.13 11.21
C LEU A 8 15.76 3.71 11.39
N ASP A 9 15.15 4.18 12.47
CA ASP A 9 13.78 3.87 12.86
C ASP A 9 12.79 4.78 12.10
N PRO A 10 11.93 4.23 11.22
CA PRO A 10 10.95 5.00 10.45
C PRO A 10 9.95 5.75 11.34
N ASP A 11 9.58 5.21 12.50
CA ASP A 11 8.64 5.85 13.42
C ASP A 11 9.28 7.09 14.06
N LYS A 12 10.55 6.97 14.47
CA LYS A 12 11.32 8.14 14.94
C LYS A 12 11.51 9.18 13.85
N PHE A 13 11.73 8.74 12.61
CA PHE A 13 11.80 9.66 11.47
C PHE A 13 10.46 10.40 11.30
N GLY A 14 9.35 9.68 11.19
CA GLY A 14 8.01 10.23 11.00
C GLY A 14 7.59 11.18 12.13
N ALA A 15 7.85 10.82 13.38
CA ALA A 15 7.58 11.66 14.55
C ALA A 15 8.30 13.02 14.48
N SER A 16 9.49 13.07 13.89
CA SER A 16 10.24 14.33 13.71
C SER A 16 9.61 15.30 12.70
N TRP A 17 8.70 14.81 11.85
CA TRP A 17 8.01 15.57 10.81
C TRP A 17 6.57 15.98 11.18
N ARG A 18 6.14 15.80 12.43
CA ARG A 18 4.80 16.21 12.88
C ARG A 18 4.57 17.72 12.70
N VAL A 19 3.40 18.11 12.19
CA VAL A 19 2.97 19.51 12.00
C VAL A 19 1.97 19.89 13.11
N GLY A 20 1.95 21.15 13.55
CA GLY A 20 1.01 21.65 14.57
C GLY A 20 1.44 21.47 16.04
N GLY A 21 2.73 21.20 16.30
CA GLY A 21 3.31 21.28 17.64
C GLY A 21 3.04 20.07 18.55
N LYS A 22 3.02 20.28 19.88
CA LYS A 22 2.83 19.22 20.89
C LYS A 22 1.36 18.79 21.07
N ARG A 23 0.41 19.62 20.65
CA ARG A 23 -1.04 19.39 20.82
C ARG A 23 -1.75 18.95 19.53
N ALA A 24 -1.22 19.26 18.35
CA ALA A 24 -1.72 18.67 17.11
C ALA A 24 -1.12 17.28 16.91
N CYS A 25 -1.95 16.31 16.53
CA CYS A 25 -1.60 14.89 16.41
C CYS A 25 -1.04 14.31 17.72
N MET A 26 -1.77 14.50 18.83
CA MET A 26 -1.67 13.56 19.94
C MET A 26 -2.19 12.22 19.45
N ARG A 27 -1.28 11.35 18.97
CA ARG A 27 -1.52 9.92 19.14
C ARG A 27 -1.74 9.77 20.64
N THR A 28 -2.86 9.17 21.04
CA THR A 28 -3.03 8.61 22.38
C THR A 28 -1.70 7.97 22.79
N ASN A 29 -1.34 8.01 24.07
CA ASN A 29 -0.16 7.30 24.60
C ASN A 29 -0.28 5.76 24.43
N GLU A 30 -1.04 5.29 23.45
CA GLU A 30 -0.91 3.96 22.91
C GLU A 30 0.55 3.76 22.48
N PRO A 31 1.16 2.63 22.89
CA PRO A 31 2.38 2.14 22.27
C PRO A 31 2.25 2.27 20.74
N PRO A 32 3.35 2.50 19.99
CA PRO A 32 3.30 2.49 18.52
C PRO A 32 2.46 1.30 18.12
N THR A 33 1.30 1.59 17.52
CA THR A 33 0.21 0.64 17.34
C THR A 33 0.86 -0.61 16.80
N ARG A 34 0.90 -1.69 17.59
CA ARG A 34 1.62 -2.93 17.27
C ARG A 34 1.50 -3.15 15.78
N ALA A 35 2.61 -3.04 15.06
CA ALA A 35 2.68 -3.05 13.59
C ALA A 35 1.52 -3.87 13.06
N ILE A 36 0.56 -3.22 12.35
CA ILE A 36 -0.75 -3.76 11.97
C ILE A 36 -0.69 -5.27 12.02
N GLN A 37 -1.14 -5.85 13.14
CA GLN A 37 -1.09 -7.30 13.29
C GLN A 37 -2.20 -7.86 12.41
N CYS A 38 -1.95 -7.84 11.10
CA CYS A 38 -2.72 -8.54 10.11
C CYS A 38 -2.98 -9.92 10.67
N SER A 39 -4.26 -10.25 10.85
CA SER A 39 -4.65 -11.54 11.36
C SER A 39 -3.85 -12.64 10.68
N GLN A 40 -3.21 -13.46 11.51
CA GLN A 40 -2.42 -14.57 11.03
C GLN A 40 -3.32 -15.73 10.56
N HIS A 41 -4.64 -15.59 10.76
CA HIS A 41 -5.65 -16.56 10.37
C HIS A 41 -5.59 -16.86 8.86
N LEU A 42 -5.36 -18.13 8.53
CA LEU A 42 -5.06 -18.59 7.18
C LEU A 42 -6.13 -18.20 6.13
N PRO A 43 -7.45 -18.32 6.41
CA PRO A 43 -8.49 -17.83 5.51
C PRO A 43 -8.38 -16.35 5.16
N GLN A 44 -8.10 -15.48 6.14
CA GLN A 44 -7.98 -14.04 5.89
C GLN A 44 -6.71 -13.71 5.11
N ARG A 45 -5.60 -14.43 5.37
CA ARG A 45 -4.40 -14.33 4.54
C ARG A 45 -4.65 -14.72 3.09
N ARG A 46 -5.28 -15.87 2.85
CA ARG A 46 -5.61 -16.36 1.51
C ARG A 46 -6.57 -15.40 0.78
N TYR A 47 -7.54 -14.84 1.49
CA TYR A 47 -8.45 -13.85 0.92
C TYR A 47 -7.70 -12.61 0.42
N ARG A 48 -6.81 -12.04 1.24
CA ARG A 48 -5.98 -10.89 0.86
C ARG A 48 -5.01 -11.22 -0.28
N ASP A 49 -4.34 -12.36 -0.21
CA ASP A 49 -3.43 -12.83 -1.27
C ASP A 49 -4.16 -12.97 -2.61
N ARG A 50 -5.38 -13.52 -2.60
CA ARG A 50 -6.24 -13.64 -3.79
C ARG A 50 -6.60 -12.26 -4.36
N LEU A 51 -7.00 -11.31 -3.51
CA LEU A 51 -7.39 -9.97 -3.98
C LEU A 51 -6.20 -9.16 -4.49
N CYS A 52 -5.01 -9.31 -3.89
CA CYS A 52 -3.79 -8.64 -4.35
C CYS A 52 -3.10 -9.36 -5.50
N LYS A 53 -3.51 -10.60 -5.84
CA LYS A 53 -2.91 -11.45 -6.87
C LYS A 53 -2.69 -10.75 -8.22
N PRO A 54 -3.61 -9.90 -8.74
CA PRO A 54 -3.45 -9.26 -10.04
C PRO A 54 -2.09 -8.58 -10.26
N LEU A 55 -1.48 -7.96 -9.23
CA LEU A 55 -0.15 -7.36 -9.33
C LEU A 55 0.94 -8.32 -9.82
N ARG A 56 0.73 -9.63 -9.68
CA ARG A 56 1.66 -10.71 -10.06
C ARG A 56 1.26 -11.44 -11.34
N THR A 57 0.16 -11.05 -11.99
CA THR A 57 -0.36 -11.75 -13.18
C THR A 57 -0.15 -10.92 -14.45
N GLU A 58 -0.60 -11.50 -15.56
CA GLU A 58 -0.55 -10.91 -16.90
C GLU A 58 -1.16 -9.51 -17.00
N VAL A 59 -2.12 -9.18 -16.13
CA VAL A 59 -2.77 -7.85 -16.06
C VAL A 59 -1.73 -6.73 -15.94
N PHE A 60 -0.63 -6.99 -15.24
CA PHE A 60 0.44 -6.02 -14.99
C PHE A 60 1.79 -6.45 -15.58
N ALA A 61 1.86 -7.58 -16.29
CA ALA A 61 3.12 -8.19 -16.73
C ALA A 61 3.95 -7.28 -17.66
N ALA A 62 3.30 -6.45 -18.47
CA ALA A 62 3.98 -5.47 -19.31
C ALA A 62 4.89 -4.52 -18.51
N CYS A 63 4.53 -4.23 -17.24
CA CYS A 63 5.27 -3.34 -16.38
C CYS A 63 6.30 -4.04 -15.49
N HIS A 64 6.20 -5.35 -15.27
CA HIS A 64 7.11 -6.09 -14.38
C HIS A 64 8.58 -5.96 -14.78
N LYS A 65 8.86 -5.77 -16.07
CA LYS A 65 10.22 -5.53 -16.60
C LYS A 65 10.80 -4.16 -16.22
N LYS A 66 9.95 -3.20 -15.86
CA LYS A 66 10.31 -1.81 -15.54
C LYS A 66 10.17 -1.49 -14.06
N LEU A 67 9.24 -2.15 -13.36
CA LEU A 67 8.89 -1.86 -11.99
C LEU A 67 8.66 -3.15 -11.20
N ASN A 68 9.42 -3.33 -10.11
CA ASN A 68 9.26 -4.47 -9.22
C ASN A 68 7.91 -4.39 -8.46
N TYR A 69 7.00 -5.31 -8.74
CA TYR A 69 5.68 -5.36 -8.11
C TYR A 69 5.73 -5.76 -6.63
N ALA A 70 6.83 -6.35 -6.12
CA ALA A 70 6.86 -6.96 -4.79
C ALA A 70 6.52 -5.98 -3.66
N MET A 71 6.97 -4.72 -3.77
CA MET A 71 6.65 -3.69 -2.77
C MET A 71 5.17 -3.30 -2.81
N TYR A 72 4.59 -3.15 -3.99
CA TYR A 72 3.16 -2.85 -4.16
C TYR A 72 2.29 -4.01 -3.71
N PHE A 73 2.70 -5.25 -3.95
CA PHE A 73 2.01 -6.44 -3.49
C PHE A 73 2.02 -6.52 -1.95
N LYS A 74 3.16 -6.21 -1.32
CA LYS A 74 3.28 -6.14 0.15
C LYS A 74 2.41 -5.02 0.74
N SER A 75 2.38 -3.85 0.11
CA SER A 75 1.49 -2.75 0.52
C SER A 75 0.02 -3.15 0.38
N CYS A 76 -0.39 -3.72 -0.76
CA CYS A 76 -1.76 -4.21 -0.96
C CYS A 76 -2.19 -5.18 0.13
N LEU A 77 -1.30 -6.12 0.48
CA LEU A 77 -1.52 -7.02 1.58
C LEU A 77 -1.75 -6.25 2.89
N LEU A 78 -0.89 -5.29 3.25
CA LEU A 78 -1.04 -4.50 4.48
C LEU A 78 -2.33 -3.67 4.49
N ASP A 79 -2.63 -2.97 3.40
CA ASP A 79 -3.83 -2.11 3.26
C ASP A 79 -5.12 -2.94 3.43
N MET A 80 -5.15 -4.14 2.84
CA MET A 80 -6.28 -5.05 2.98
C MET A 80 -6.46 -5.61 4.39
N CYS A 81 -5.50 -5.45 5.31
CA CYS A 81 -5.69 -5.76 6.72
C CYS A 81 -6.47 -4.67 7.46
N GLU A 82 -6.24 -3.42 7.10
CA GLU A 82 -6.89 -2.26 7.73
C GLU A 82 -8.30 -2.01 7.17
N CYS A 83 -8.57 -2.56 5.99
CA CYS A 83 -9.77 -2.31 5.22
C CYS A 83 -10.46 -3.61 4.76
N PRO A 84 -10.85 -4.52 5.69
CA PRO A 84 -11.55 -5.74 5.32
C PRO A 84 -12.96 -5.42 4.79
N GLY A 85 -13.21 -5.72 3.52
CA GLY A 85 -14.54 -5.61 2.90
C GLY A 85 -14.75 -4.43 1.95
N ARG A 86 -13.77 -3.53 1.78
CA ARG A 86 -13.76 -2.55 0.67
C ARG A 86 -12.68 -2.92 -0.35
N LYS A 87 -12.76 -2.32 -1.54
CA LYS A 87 -11.78 -2.52 -2.63
C LYS A 87 -10.45 -1.77 -2.40
N CYS A 88 -9.89 -1.82 -1.18
CA CYS A 88 -8.65 -1.10 -0.85
C CYS A 88 -7.43 -1.61 -1.66
N TYR A 89 -7.47 -2.83 -2.19
CA TYR A 89 -6.51 -3.33 -3.17
C TYR A 89 -6.43 -2.47 -4.45
N CYS A 90 -7.49 -1.76 -4.82
CA CYS A 90 -7.51 -0.90 -6.00
C CYS A 90 -6.60 0.33 -5.88
N GLU A 91 -6.35 0.81 -4.66
CA GLU A 91 -5.39 1.91 -4.44
C GLU A 91 -3.96 1.46 -4.75
N SER A 92 -3.60 0.25 -4.31
CA SER A 92 -2.31 -0.36 -4.65
C SER A 92 -2.16 -0.59 -6.16
N PHE A 93 -3.24 -0.99 -6.86
CA PHE A 93 -3.22 -1.15 -8.31
C PHE A 93 -3.10 0.19 -9.04
N THR A 94 -3.80 1.21 -8.56
CA THR A 94 -3.72 2.57 -9.09
C THR A 94 -2.31 3.12 -8.95
N ALA A 95 -1.68 2.96 -7.78
CA ALA A 95 -0.32 3.39 -7.54
C ALA A 95 0.70 2.67 -8.44
N TYR A 96 0.53 1.35 -8.64
CA TYR A 96 1.40 0.58 -9.54
C TYR A 96 1.22 1.02 -10.99
N ALA A 97 -0.02 1.12 -11.47
CA ALA A 97 -0.33 1.54 -12.83
C ALA A 97 0.15 2.96 -13.14
N HIS A 98 0.01 3.88 -12.18
CA HIS A 98 0.50 5.25 -12.31
C HIS A 98 2.02 5.28 -12.50
N GLU A 99 2.77 4.50 -11.72
CA GLU A 99 4.22 4.43 -11.85
C GLU A 99 4.65 3.73 -13.15
N CYS A 100 3.92 2.70 -13.58
CA CYS A 100 4.11 2.08 -14.89
C CYS A 100 3.97 3.10 -16.02
N GLN A 101 2.92 3.92 -15.97
CA GLN A 101 2.69 4.98 -16.95
C GLN A 101 3.80 6.02 -16.92
N ARG A 102 4.28 6.43 -15.74
CA ARG A 102 5.44 7.33 -15.59
C ARG A 102 6.72 6.76 -16.23
N LEU A 103 6.85 5.44 -16.25
CA LEU A 103 7.95 4.70 -16.88
C LEU A 103 7.69 4.37 -18.38
N GLY A 104 6.62 4.91 -18.96
CA GLY A 104 6.27 4.75 -20.38
C GLY A 104 5.54 3.44 -20.72
N VAL A 105 5.03 2.71 -19.73
CA VAL A 105 4.24 1.49 -19.93
C VAL A 105 2.76 1.80 -19.71
N ALA A 106 1.99 1.83 -20.79
CA ALA A 106 0.55 1.97 -20.71
C ALA A 106 -0.11 0.63 -20.32
N LEU A 107 -1.10 0.70 -19.44
CA LEU A 107 -1.95 -0.42 -19.03
C LEU A 107 -3.40 0.03 -19.26
N PRO A 108 -4.01 -0.21 -20.43
CA PRO A 108 -5.33 0.35 -20.73
C PRO A 108 -6.47 -0.44 -20.06
N THR A 109 -6.33 -1.75 -19.89
CA THR A 109 -7.44 -2.63 -19.45
C THR A 109 -7.41 -3.00 -17.97
N TRP A 110 -6.36 -2.63 -17.22
CA TRP A 110 -6.17 -3.15 -15.86
C TRP A 110 -7.34 -2.86 -14.92
N ARG A 111 -8.05 -1.74 -15.11
CA ARG A 111 -9.21 -1.38 -14.29
C ARG A 111 -10.37 -2.35 -14.49
N ASP A 112 -10.64 -2.72 -15.73
CA ASP A 112 -11.69 -3.66 -16.10
C ASP A 112 -11.30 -5.08 -15.67
N ASP A 113 -10.05 -5.47 -15.93
CA ASP A 113 -9.50 -6.78 -15.56
C ASP A 113 -9.48 -7.04 -14.04
N THR A 114 -9.50 -5.97 -13.24
CA THR A 114 -9.46 -6.04 -11.76
C THR A 114 -10.77 -5.59 -11.10
N GLY A 115 -11.74 -5.11 -11.87
CA GLY A 115 -12.97 -4.50 -11.33
C GLY A 115 -12.72 -3.25 -10.48
N CYS A 116 -11.62 -2.54 -10.71
CA CYS A 116 -11.20 -1.32 -10.01
C CYS A 116 -11.62 -0.06 -10.77
N HIS A 117 -12.93 0.07 -11.00
CA HIS A 117 -13.51 1.28 -11.58
C HIS A 117 -13.49 2.41 -10.54
N ALA A 118 -13.30 3.65 -11.02
CA ALA A 118 -13.59 4.82 -10.20
C ALA A 118 -15.09 4.75 -9.88
N PHE A 119 -15.44 4.78 -8.59
CA PHE A 119 -16.83 4.87 -8.17
C PHE A 119 -17.44 6.13 -8.81
N TYR A 120 -18.47 5.95 -9.63
CA TYR A 120 -19.43 7.00 -9.99
C TYR A 120 -20.69 6.80 -9.15
#